data_AF-A0A350CEQ0-F1
#
_entry.id   AF-A0A350CEQ0-F1
#
_cell.length_a   1.000
_cell.length_b   1.000
_cell.length_c   1.000
_cell.angle_alpha   90.00
_cell.angle_beta   90.00
_cell.angle_gamma   90.00
#
_symmetry.space_group_name_H-M   'P 1'
#
loop_
_entity.id
_entity.type
_entity.pdbx_description
1 polymer ?
#
loop_
_entity_poly.entity_id
_entity_poly.type
_entity_poly.pdbx_seq_one_letter_code
_entity_poly.pdbx_strand_id
1 'polypeptide(L)' 'MAKPLFRGVCASSVTPFHPDGSLWLERLQPHIDWLIGEGVNAISPLGSSGEFPALECDDRRRVLEAAIQAV' A
#
# COMPACT_ATOMS: atom_id res chain seq x y z
N MET A 1 3.10 18.40 -22.45
CA MET A 1 4.18 17.37 -22.34
C MET A 1 3.60 16.18 -21.61
N ALA A 2 3.91 14.95 -22.03
CA ALA A 2 3.45 13.75 -21.32
C ALA A 2 4.19 13.63 -19.98
N LYS A 3 3.49 13.22 -18.92
CA LYS A 3 4.13 12.89 -17.65
C LYS A 3 5.05 11.68 -17.85
N PRO A 4 6.26 11.67 -17.26
CA PRO A 4 7.14 10.51 -17.32
C PRO A 4 6.44 9.32 -16.65
N LEU A 5 6.57 8.14 -17.28
CA LEU A 5 6.08 6.89 -16.73
C LEU A 5 7.09 6.33 -15.72
N PHE A 6 6.59 5.73 -14.64
CA PHE A 6 7.42 4.97 -13.71
C PHE A 6 8.09 3.78 -14.43
N ARG A 7 9.31 3.45 -14.02
CA ARG A 7 10.09 2.32 -14.52
C ARG A 7 10.70 1.55 -13.36
N GLY A 8 10.95 0.27 -13.58
CA GLY A 8 11.47 -0.64 -12.57
C GLY A 8 10.37 -1.45 -11.89
N VAL A 9 10.66 -1.95 -10.68
CA VAL A 9 9.74 -2.81 -9.93
C VAL A 9 8.75 -1.95 -9.16
N CYS A 10 7.46 -2.14 -9.42
CA CYS A 10 6.36 -1.58 -8.63
C CYS A 10 5.74 -2.68 -7.81
N ALA A 11 5.99 -2.70 -6.49
CA ALA A 11 5.47 -3.74 -5.62
C ALA A 11 4.01 -3.45 -5.24
N SER A 12 3.14 -4.46 -5.38
CA SER A 12 1.79 -4.40 -4.83
C SER A 12 1.86 -4.66 -3.33
N SER A 13 1.56 -3.65 -2.50
CA SER A 13 1.52 -3.85 -1.05
C SER A 13 0.23 -4.56 -0.64
N VAL A 14 0.28 -5.33 0.45
CA VAL A 14 -0.91 -5.89 1.11
C VAL A 14 -1.51 -4.87 2.08
N THR A 15 -2.78 -5.03 2.42
CA THR A 15 -3.42 -4.28 3.51
C THR A 15 -3.42 -5.14 4.78
N PRO A 16 -2.70 -4.74 5.85
CA PRO A 16 -2.73 -5.49 7.10
C PRO A 16 -4.08 -5.34 7.81
N PHE A 17 -4.59 -6.45 8.36
CA PHE A 17 -5.82 -6.50 9.15
C PHE A 17 -5.55 -7.12 10.51
N HIS A 18 -6.30 -6.68 11.51
CA HIS A 18 -6.44 -7.38 12.77
C HIS A 18 -7.23 -8.70 12.58
N PRO A 19 -7.15 -9.65 13.52
CA PRO A 19 -7.91 -10.90 13.44
C PRO A 19 -9.44 -10.72 13.35
N ASP A 20 -9.96 -9.57 13.78
CA ASP A 20 -11.39 -9.22 13.68
C ASP A 20 -11.77 -8.59 12.33
N GLY A 21 -10.81 -8.44 11.40
CA GLY A 21 -11.00 -7.84 10.09
C GLY A 21 -10.91 -6.31 10.06
N SER A 22 -10.66 -5.64 11.20
CA SER A 22 -10.41 -4.20 11.21
C SER A 22 -9.03 -3.85 10.65
N LEU A 23 -8.88 -2.66 10.06
CA LEU A 23 -7.61 -2.20 9.49
C LEU A 23 -6.52 -2.08 10.55
N TRP A 24 -5.34 -2.66 10.28
CA TRP A 24 -4.16 -2.56 11.14
C TRP A 24 -3.12 -1.62 10.51
N LEU A 25 -3.43 -0.33 10.47
CA LEU A 25 -2.66 0.68 9.73
C LEU A 25 -1.21 0.84 10.24
N GLU A 26 -0.95 0.61 11.53
CA GLU A 26 0.39 0.72 12.12
C GLU A 26 1.37 -0.34 11.57
N ARG A 27 0.85 -1.42 10.96
CA ARG A 27 1.68 -2.45 10.30
C ARG A 27 2.02 -2.11 8.86
N LEU A 28 1.39 -1.11 8.27
CA LEU A 28 1.62 -0.76 6.87
C LEU A 28 3.01 -0.14 6.67
N GLN A 29 3.47 0.69 7.62
CA GLN A 29 4.81 1.29 7.57
C GLN A 29 5.94 0.25 7.55
N PRO A 30 6.06 -0.67 8.53
CA PRO A 30 7.14 -1.66 8.50
C PRO A 30 7.06 -2.62 7.29
N HIS A 31 5.86 -2.86 6.74
CA HIS A 31 5.69 -3.62 5.49
C HIS A 31 6.25 -2.86 4.28
N ILE A 32 5.95 -1.57 4.16
CA ILE A 32 6.46 -0.71 3.08
C ILE A 32 7.97 -0.50 3.23
N ASP A 33 8.47 -0.26 4.44
CA ASP A 33 9.91 -0.14 4.74
C ASP A 33 10.67 -1.39 4.27
N TRP A 34 10.10 -2.57 4.51
CA TRP A 34 10.68 -3.82 4.03
C TRP A 34 10.71 -3.89 2.50
N LEU A 35 9.61 -3.57 1.82
CA LEU A 35 9.57 -3.54 0.34
C LEU A 35 10.61 -2.57 -0.24
N ILE A 36 10.76 -1.39 0.36
CA ILE A 36 11.78 -0.40 -0.03
C ILE A 36 13.19 -0.97 0.20
N GLY A 37 13.42 -1.64 1.33
CA GLY A 37 14.67 -2.31 1.64
C GLY A 37 15.06 -3.41 0.63
N GLU A 38 14.07 -4.10 0.06
CA GLU A 38 14.26 -5.09 -1.02
C GLU A 38 14.50 -4.46 -2.40
N GLY A 39 14.52 -3.12 -2.50
CA GLY A 39 14.97 -2.40 -3.70
C GLY A 39 13.89 -2.10 -4.74
N VAL A 40 12.61 -2.05 -4.34
CA VAL A 40 11.51 -1.66 -5.25
C VAL A 40 11.63 -0.18 -5.63
N ASN A 41 11.17 0.18 -6.84
CA ASN A 41 11.21 1.56 -7.35
C ASN A 41 9.91 2.32 -7.07
N ALA A 42 8.82 1.60 -6.82
CA ALA A 42 7.52 2.15 -6.51
C ALA A 42 6.70 1.15 -5.68
N ILE A 43 5.67 1.66 -5.02
CA ILE A 43 4.65 0.87 -4.35
C ILE A 43 3.28 1.16 -4.98
N SER A 44 2.44 0.13 -5.04
CA SER A 44 1.06 0.19 -5.52
C SER A 44 0.14 -0.30 -4.40
N PRO A 45 -0.24 0.57 -3.44
CA PRO A 45 -1.25 0.24 -2.45
C PRO A 45 -2.63 0.11 -3.10
N LEU A 46 -3.53 -0.65 -2.46
CA LEU A 46 -4.90 -0.85 -2.92
C LEU A 46 -5.01 -1.45 -4.34
N GLY A 47 -4.00 -2.22 -4.75
CA GLY A 47 -4.12 -3.13 -5.89
C GLY A 47 -4.97 -4.36 -5.52
N SER A 48 -5.10 -5.33 -6.43
CA SER A 48 -5.81 -6.59 -6.13
C SER A 48 -5.25 -7.30 -4.90
N SER A 49 -3.93 -7.30 -4.73
CA SER A 49 -3.25 -7.83 -3.53
C SER A 49 -3.28 -6.90 -2.32
N GLY A 50 -3.85 -5.70 -2.45
CA GLY A 50 -4.13 -4.80 -1.32
C GLY A 50 -5.59 -4.88 -0.88
N GLU A 51 -6.31 -5.91 -1.31
CA GLU A 51 -7.67 -6.23 -0.88
C GLU A 51 -8.72 -5.13 -1.11
N PHE A 52 -8.45 -4.17 -2.00
CA PHE A 52 -9.34 -3.02 -2.22
C PHE A 52 -10.81 -3.36 -2.49
N PRO A 53 -11.18 -4.48 -3.17
CA PRO A 53 -12.58 -4.81 -3.42
C PRO A 53 -13.35 -5.15 -2.13
N ALA A 54 -12.65 -5.56 -1.07
CA ALA A 54 -13.22 -5.91 0.23
C ALA A 54 -13.30 -4.71 1.20
N LEU A 55 -12.78 -3.55 0.80
CA LEU A 55 -12.74 -2.34 1.63
C LEU A 55 -13.84 -1.35 1.23
N GLU A 56 -14.40 -0.68 2.23
CA GLU A 56 -15.24 0.50 2.03
C GLU A 56 -14.41 1.69 1.54
N CYS A 57 -15.06 2.68 0.91
CA CYS A 57 -14.37 3.86 0.38
C CYS A 57 -13.54 4.62 1.44
N ASP A 58 -14.05 4.73 2.67
CA ASP A 58 -13.34 5.39 3.76
C ASP A 58 -12.12 4.58 4.23
N ASP A 59 -12.22 3.26 4.24
CA ASP A 59 -11.10 2.39 4.59
C ASP A 59 -9.99 2.47 3.54
N ARG A 60 -10.35 2.48 2.25
CA ARG A 60 -9.40 2.72 1.16
C ARG A 60 -8.67 4.04 1.33
N ARG A 61 -9.39 5.12 1.67
CA ARG A 61 -8.78 6.43 1.91
C ARG A 61 -7.79 6.39 3.08
N ARG A 62 -8.15 5.76 4.20
CA ARG A 62 -7.26 5.60 5.36
C ARG A 62 -6.01 4.79 5.05
N VAL A 63 -6.14 3.71 4.29
CA VAL A 63 -5.01 2.89 3.83
C VAL A 63 -4.10 3.70 2.90
N LEU A 64 -4.67 4.48 1.97
CA LEU A 64 -3.89 5.33 1.08
C LEU A 64 -3.13 6.42 1.84
N GLU A 65 -3.79 7.09 2.79
CA GLU A 65 -3.16 8.09 3.67
C GLU A 65 -1.99 7.48 4.45
N ALA A 66 -2.18 6.30 5.05
CA ALA A 66 -1.12 5.58 5.77
C ALA A 66 0.02 5.12 4.83
N ALA A 67 -0.30 4.66 3.61
CA ALA A 67 0.71 4.26 2.63
C ALA A 67 1.56 5.45 2.19
N ILE A 68 0.96 6.63 1.96
CA ILE A 68 1.68 7.86 1.60
C ILE A 68 2.61 8.31 2.73
N GLN A 69 2.18 8.17 3.99
CA GLN A 69 3.00 8.53 5.15
C GLN A 69 4.20 7.59 5.37
N ALA A 70 4.14 6.38 4.82
CA ALA A 70 5.15 5.34 4.98
C ALA A 70 6.25 5.35 3.90
N VAL A 71 6.16 6.23 2.89
CA VAL A 71 7.18 6.37 1.82
C VAL A 71 8.12 7.54 2.10
#